data_AF-C4GCI1-F1
#
_entry.id   AF-C4GCI1-F1
#
_cell.length_a   1.000
_cell.length_b   1.000
_cell.length_c   1.000
_cell.angle_alpha   90.00
_cell.angle_beta   90.00
_cell.angle_gamma   90.00
#
_symmetry.space_group_name_H-M   'P 1'
#
loop_
_entity.id
_entity.type
_entity.pdbx_description
1 polymer ?
#
loop_
_entity_poly.entity_id
_entity_poly.type
_entity_poly.pdbx_seq_one_letter_code
_entity_poly.pdbx_strand_id
1 'polypeptide(L)'
;MSGQSGWEKMDTLTGRSQDFHEMNHLVEVLFHSRQWQGLHLVKGVPKLWISRGKTADLREAAELEVIMDTLVRDNPTRGEETQKASGFSTRRLVIIAMFSALSAILMLFELSLPIAPSFLKFDISDLPAILSTFMMGPVAGIIIEALKNILKLLFRGTSTAFVGELANFAGAAVFVLTASLVYRFKKGKMGAVLSLCVGTVLTTIAFVFIDYFVIFPMYVTLYGMPMDSIIKMGTMVNGRISDLFTMMVYAVAPFNLIKYGLVSLITFFTYKRLKQILFR
;
A
#
# COMPACT_ATOMS: atom_id res chain seq x y z
N MET A 1 53.83 -40.65 -55.24
CA MET A 1 53.81 -41.16 -53.86
C MET A 1 53.17 -40.07 -53.00
N SER A 2 51.89 -40.23 -52.70
CA SER A 2 51.05 -39.25 -52.00
C SER A 2 51.36 -39.26 -50.50
N GLY A 3 51.86 -38.14 -49.98
CA GLY A 3 52.14 -37.94 -48.57
C GLY A 3 50.86 -37.71 -47.78
N GLN A 4 50.63 -38.55 -46.76
CA GLN A 4 49.61 -38.31 -45.75
C GLN A 4 50.00 -37.07 -44.92
N SER A 5 49.05 -36.16 -44.73
CA SER A 5 49.23 -34.89 -43.99
C SER A 5 49.33 -35.11 -42.49
N GLY A 6 50.18 -34.33 -41.82
CA GLY A 6 50.52 -34.43 -40.39
C GLY A 6 49.42 -34.21 -39.35
N TRP A 7 48.14 -34.23 -39.73
CA TRP A 7 47.00 -34.07 -38.82
C TRP A 7 46.49 -35.39 -38.23
N GLU A 8 46.57 -36.52 -38.96
CA GLU A 8 46.14 -37.83 -38.44
C GLU A 8 47.06 -38.40 -37.34
N LYS A 9 48.28 -37.85 -37.16
CA LYS A 9 49.18 -38.20 -36.06
C LYS A 9 48.98 -37.38 -34.78
N MET A 10 48.14 -36.33 -34.79
CA MET A 10 47.89 -35.49 -33.61
C MET A 10 46.62 -35.86 -32.82
N ASP A 11 45.66 -36.54 -33.45
CA ASP A 11 44.38 -36.88 -32.81
C ASP A 11 44.43 -38.13 -31.92
N THR A 12 45.49 -38.93 -31.96
CA THR A 12 45.71 -40.04 -31.01
C THR A 12 46.58 -39.66 -29.81
N LEU A 13 47.11 -38.44 -29.76
CA LEU A 13 48.07 -38.01 -28.74
C LEU A 13 47.56 -36.95 -27.76
N THR A 14 46.32 -36.50 -27.86
CA THR A 14 45.83 -35.40 -27.00
C THR A 14 44.53 -35.65 -26.24
N GLY A 15 43.89 -36.82 -26.35
CA GLY A 15 42.74 -37.20 -25.48
C GLY A 15 41.60 -36.18 -25.43
N ARG A 16 41.49 -35.30 -26.43
CA ARG A 16 40.77 -34.03 -26.31
C ARG A 16 39.34 -34.03 -26.86
N SER A 17 38.90 -35.13 -27.47
CA SER A 17 37.57 -35.23 -28.07
C SER A 17 36.48 -35.67 -27.10
N GLN A 18 36.81 -36.44 -26.05
CA GLN A 18 35.85 -36.81 -25.00
C GLN A 18 35.59 -35.66 -24.02
N ASP A 19 36.65 -34.97 -23.59
CA ASP A 19 36.56 -33.85 -22.62
C ASP A 19 35.73 -32.66 -23.15
N PHE A 20 35.78 -32.40 -24.47
CA PHE A 20 35.04 -31.27 -25.05
C PHE A 20 33.54 -31.53 -25.15
N HIS A 21 33.14 -32.79 -25.34
CA HIS A 21 31.73 -33.19 -25.33
C HIS A 21 31.16 -33.27 -23.93
N GLU A 22 31.93 -33.73 -22.94
CA GLU A 22 31.53 -33.71 -21.53
C GLU A 22 31.44 -32.29 -20.96
N MET A 23 32.35 -31.37 -21.34
CA MET A 23 32.27 -29.97 -20.94
C MET A 23 31.00 -29.27 -21.45
N ASN A 24 30.59 -29.49 -22.70
CA ASN A 24 29.35 -28.91 -23.20
C ASN A 24 28.11 -29.48 -22.50
N HIS A 25 28.12 -30.77 -22.15
CA HIS A 25 27.04 -31.40 -21.40
C HIS A 25 26.98 -30.88 -19.95
N LEU A 26 28.13 -30.64 -19.31
CA LEU A 26 28.19 -30.05 -17.97
C LEU A 26 27.78 -28.58 -17.95
N VAL A 27 28.15 -27.80 -18.98
CA VAL A 27 27.72 -26.40 -19.12
C VAL A 27 26.21 -26.30 -19.37
N GLU A 28 25.62 -27.18 -20.19
CA GLU A 28 24.16 -27.22 -20.38
C GLU A 28 23.41 -27.67 -19.12
N VAL A 29 23.92 -28.68 -18.40
CA VAL A 29 23.33 -29.16 -17.13
C VAL A 29 23.41 -28.07 -16.04
N LEU A 30 24.52 -27.31 -15.99
CA LEU A 30 24.68 -26.19 -15.04
C LEU A 30 23.78 -25.00 -15.40
N PHE A 31 23.58 -24.70 -16.70
CA PHE A 31 22.69 -23.62 -17.15
C PHE A 31 21.19 -23.94 -16.99
N HIS A 32 20.79 -25.21 -17.08
CA HIS A 32 19.39 -25.63 -16.93
C HIS A 32 19.00 -26.00 -15.48
N SER A 33 19.97 -26.12 -14.57
CA SER A 33 19.67 -26.25 -13.15
C SER A 33 19.00 -24.95 -12.65
N ARG A 34 17.81 -25.07 -12.06
CA ARG A 34 16.98 -23.96 -11.52
C ARG A 34 17.66 -23.09 -10.44
N GLN A 35 18.93 -23.33 -10.12
CA GLN A 35 19.67 -22.65 -9.06
C GLN A 35 20.25 -21.28 -9.46
N TRP A 36 20.35 -20.95 -10.75
CA TRP A 36 20.99 -19.69 -11.20
C TRP A 36 20.08 -18.47 -11.29
N GLN A 37 18.74 -18.61 -11.21
CA GLN A 37 17.83 -17.46 -11.30
C GLN A 37 17.92 -16.49 -10.08
N GLY A 38 18.66 -16.85 -9.02
CA GLY A 38 18.89 -16.00 -7.85
C GLY A 38 20.22 -15.24 -7.82
N LEU A 39 21.14 -15.48 -8.77
CA LEU A 39 22.54 -15.04 -8.62
C LEU A 39 22.86 -13.63 -9.15
N HIS A 40 21.86 -12.83 -9.53
CA HIS A 40 22.08 -11.43 -9.92
C HIS A 40 22.33 -10.47 -8.74
N LEU A 41 22.26 -10.95 -7.49
CA LEU A 41 22.31 -10.10 -6.29
C LEU A 41 23.61 -10.19 -5.47
N VAL A 42 24.56 -11.05 -5.83
CA VAL A 42 25.87 -11.06 -5.16
C VAL A 42 26.79 -10.04 -5.84
N LYS A 43 26.82 -8.81 -5.30
CA LYS A 43 27.83 -7.81 -5.71
C LYS A 43 29.23 -8.37 -5.43
N GLY A 44 29.94 -8.74 -6.50
CA GLY A 44 31.37 -9.08 -6.45
C GLY A 44 31.78 -10.34 -7.23
N VAL A 45 30.85 -11.27 -7.46
CA VAL A 45 31.18 -12.57 -8.08
C VAL A 45 31.52 -12.48 -9.58
N PRO A 46 30.87 -11.64 -10.42
CA PRO A 46 31.20 -11.62 -11.84
C PRO A 46 32.58 -11.04 -12.19
N LYS A 47 33.20 -10.26 -11.29
CA LYS A 47 34.48 -9.58 -11.57
C LYS A 47 35.70 -10.50 -11.44
N LEU A 48 35.63 -11.53 -10.61
CA LEU A 48 36.73 -12.48 -10.42
C LEU A 48 36.78 -13.52 -11.56
N TRP A 49 35.62 -13.86 -12.14
CA TRP A 49 35.52 -14.84 -13.23
C TRP A 49 35.95 -14.29 -14.59
N ILE A 50 35.73 -12.99 -14.85
CA ILE A 50 36.03 -12.39 -16.16
C ILE A 50 37.51 -11.97 -16.31
N SER A 51 38.27 -11.82 -15.21
CA SER A 51 39.68 -11.38 -15.29
C SER A 51 40.71 -12.51 -15.42
N ARG A 52 40.32 -13.78 -15.21
CA ARG A 52 41.23 -14.93 -15.26
C ARG A 52 40.77 -15.94 -16.30
N GLY A 53 41.10 -15.65 -17.56
CA GLY A 53 40.95 -16.62 -18.64
C GLY A 53 41.85 -17.84 -18.43
N LYS A 54 41.24 -19.03 -18.52
CA LYS A 54 41.83 -20.34 -18.81
C LYS A 54 43.00 -20.79 -17.94
N THR A 55 42.67 -21.51 -16.86
CA THR A 55 43.05 -22.89 -16.52
C THR A 55 42.70 -23.08 -15.04
N ALA A 56 41.41 -23.27 -14.74
CA ALA A 56 41.06 -23.77 -13.41
C ALA A 56 41.36 -25.26 -13.43
N ASP A 57 42.36 -25.68 -12.66
CA ASP A 57 42.63 -27.09 -12.40
C ASP A 57 41.35 -27.70 -11.78
N LEU A 58 40.94 -28.89 -12.20
CA LEU A 58 39.70 -29.55 -11.73
C LEU A 58 39.70 -29.69 -10.20
N ARG A 59 40.89 -29.69 -9.57
CA ARG A 59 41.09 -29.66 -8.12
C ARG A 59 40.67 -28.34 -7.47
N GLU A 60 40.97 -27.18 -8.08
CA GLU A 60 40.54 -25.87 -7.56
C GLU A 60 39.03 -25.69 -7.71
N ALA A 61 38.44 -26.22 -8.78
CA ALA A 61 36.97 -26.21 -8.96
C ALA A 61 36.28 -27.07 -7.88
N ALA A 62 36.82 -28.26 -7.59
CA ALA A 62 36.31 -29.13 -6.53
C ALA A 62 36.49 -28.52 -5.13
N GLU A 63 37.61 -27.85 -4.87
CA GLU A 63 37.81 -27.12 -3.61
C GLU A 63 36.83 -25.95 -3.47
N LEU A 64 36.56 -25.21 -4.53
CA LEU A 64 35.57 -24.13 -4.53
C LEU A 64 34.14 -24.64 -4.35
N GLU A 65 33.82 -25.81 -4.91
CA GLU A 65 32.52 -26.47 -4.73
C GLU A 65 32.36 -26.94 -3.28
N VAL A 66 33.38 -27.58 -2.69
CA VAL A 66 33.39 -27.97 -1.28
C VAL A 66 33.32 -26.74 -0.36
N ILE A 67 34.05 -25.67 -0.66
CA ILE A 67 33.99 -24.42 0.10
C ILE A 67 32.60 -23.78 -0.01
N MET A 68 32.01 -23.76 -1.21
CA MET A 68 30.64 -23.26 -1.37
C MET A 68 29.62 -24.12 -0.65
N ASP A 69 29.75 -25.44 -0.70
CA ASP A 69 28.84 -26.36 -0.04
C ASP A 69 28.97 -26.24 1.49
N THR A 70 30.19 -26.03 2.00
CA THR A 70 30.44 -25.75 3.42
C THR A 70 29.88 -24.39 3.83
N LEU A 71 30.08 -23.34 3.04
CA LEU A 71 29.53 -22.00 3.29
C LEU A 71 27.99 -21.96 3.20
N VAL A 72 27.39 -22.80 2.34
CA VAL A 72 25.94 -22.97 2.22
C VAL A 72 25.39 -23.77 3.39
N ARG A 73 26.10 -24.83 3.82
CA ARG A 73 25.69 -25.74 4.88
C ARG A 73 25.87 -25.16 6.29
N ASP A 74 26.90 -24.33 6.51
CA ASP A 74 27.17 -23.67 7.79
C ASP A 74 26.43 -22.32 7.95
N ASN A 75 25.55 -21.97 7.01
CA ASN A 75 24.64 -20.83 7.14
C ASN A 75 23.20 -21.30 7.42
N PRO A 76 22.87 -21.70 8.67
CA PRO A 76 21.56 -22.26 9.04
C PRO A 76 20.40 -21.26 8.87
N THR A 77 20.67 -19.99 8.57
CA THR A 77 19.65 -18.93 8.49
C THR A 77 18.74 -19.00 7.26
N ARG A 78 19.04 -19.85 6.26
CA ARG A 78 18.25 -19.90 5.02
C ARG A 78 17.04 -20.83 5.05
N GLY A 79 16.95 -21.76 6.00
CA GLY A 79 15.83 -22.71 6.11
C GLY A 79 14.60 -22.15 6.81
N GLU A 80 14.77 -21.18 7.71
CA GLU A 80 13.68 -20.67 8.57
C GLU A 80 13.06 -19.35 8.05
N GLU A 81 13.72 -18.61 7.16
CA GLU A 81 13.20 -17.32 6.69
C GLU A 81 12.07 -17.43 5.65
N THR A 82 11.74 -18.64 5.17
CA THR A 82 10.74 -18.84 4.11
C THR A 82 9.35 -19.24 4.64
N GLN A 83 9.02 -18.89 5.89
CA GLN A 83 7.63 -18.89 6.38
C GLN A 83 7.31 -17.63 7.20
N LYS A 84 7.61 -16.44 6.67
CA LYS A 84 6.92 -15.24 7.13
C LYS A 84 5.49 -15.32 6.60
N ALA A 85 4.60 -15.92 7.38
CA ALA A 85 3.18 -16.03 7.06
C ALA A 85 2.67 -14.69 6.53
N SER A 86 2.21 -14.68 5.28
CA SER A 86 1.67 -13.50 4.58
C SER A 86 0.33 -13.01 5.15
N GLY A 87 -0.03 -13.44 6.37
CA GLY A 87 -1.27 -13.11 7.07
C GLY A 87 -1.13 -11.91 8.02
N PHE A 88 -2.27 -11.36 8.43
CA PHE A 88 -2.32 -10.33 9.47
C PHE A 88 -1.75 -10.87 10.78
N SER A 89 -0.68 -10.26 11.29
CA SER A 89 -0.23 -10.51 12.67
C SER A 89 -1.38 -10.29 13.65
N THR A 90 -1.55 -11.17 14.64
CA THR A 90 -2.60 -11.07 15.67
C THR A 90 -2.63 -9.67 16.30
N ARG A 91 -1.46 -9.07 16.57
CA ARG A 91 -1.35 -7.71 17.08
C ARG A 91 -1.98 -6.67 16.14
N ARG A 92 -1.78 -6.80 14.83
CA ARG A 92 -2.37 -5.90 13.82
C ARG A 92 -3.89 -6.03 13.78
N LEU A 93 -4.39 -7.26 13.83
CA LEU A 93 -5.83 -7.53 13.83
C LEU A 93 -6.50 -6.89 15.06
N VAL A 94 -5.92 -7.08 16.25
CA VAL A 94 -6.44 -6.49 17.49
C VAL A 94 -6.46 -4.95 17.42
N ILE A 95 -5.38 -4.34 16.94
CA ILE A 95 -5.33 -2.87 16.79
C ILE A 95 -6.40 -2.39 15.81
N ILE A 96 -6.56 -3.05 14.65
CA ILE A 96 -7.61 -2.71 13.67
C ILE A 96 -8.99 -2.81 14.31
N ALA A 97 -9.29 -3.88 15.05
CA ALA A 97 -10.57 -4.07 15.72
C ALA A 97 -10.85 -2.98 16.77
N MET A 98 -9.87 -2.67 17.63
CA MET A 98 -9.99 -1.63 18.65
C MET A 98 -10.21 -0.25 18.03
N PHE A 99 -9.43 0.10 17.01
CA PHE A 99 -9.55 1.38 16.32
C PHE A 99 -10.87 1.50 15.54
N SER A 100 -11.37 0.39 14.96
CA SER A 100 -12.68 0.34 14.31
C SER A 100 -13.82 0.59 15.29
N ALA A 101 -13.78 -0.07 16.46
CA ALA A 101 -14.76 0.14 17.52
C ALA A 101 -14.73 1.59 18.03
N LEU A 102 -13.54 2.15 18.26
CA LEU A 102 -13.38 3.54 18.68
C LEU A 102 -13.92 4.52 17.63
N SER A 103 -13.58 4.33 16.36
CA SER A 103 -14.13 5.10 15.24
C SER A 103 -15.65 5.02 15.20
N ALA A 104 -16.23 3.83 15.34
CA ALA A 104 -17.68 3.66 15.33
C ALA A 104 -18.36 4.44 16.46
N ILE A 105 -17.81 4.37 17.68
CA ILE A 105 -18.31 5.14 18.83
C ILE A 105 -18.23 6.64 18.55
N LEU A 106 -17.11 7.13 18.02
CA LEU A 106 -16.95 8.55 17.66
C LEU A 106 -17.97 9.00 16.60
N MET A 107 -18.29 8.12 15.65
CA MET A 107 -19.27 8.41 14.60
C MET A 107 -20.71 8.52 15.14
N LEU A 108 -21.00 7.98 16.33
CA LEU A 108 -22.29 8.20 16.99
C LEU A 108 -22.49 9.67 17.43
N PHE A 109 -21.41 10.44 17.58
CA PHE A 109 -21.45 11.85 17.94
C PHE A 109 -21.40 12.76 16.71
N GLU A 110 -22.10 12.38 15.65
CA GLU A 110 -22.21 13.18 14.43
C GLU A 110 -23.14 14.39 14.61
N LEU A 111 -22.73 15.54 14.08
CA LEU A 111 -23.41 16.83 14.21
C LEU A 111 -23.73 17.40 12.83
N SER A 112 -24.88 18.05 12.69
CA SER A 112 -25.15 18.91 11.52
C SER A 112 -24.50 20.27 11.76
N LEU A 113 -23.64 20.72 10.85
CA LEU A 113 -23.07 22.07 10.94
C LEU A 113 -24.05 23.11 10.35
N PRO A 114 -24.24 24.29 10.98
CA PRO A 114 -25.14 25.32 10.46
C PRO A 114 -24.80 25.84 9.06
N ILE A 115 -23.55 25.67 8.64
CA ILE A 115 -23.00 26.11 7.35
C ILE A 115 -23.24 25.12 6.21
N ALA A 116 -23.84 23.97 6.48
CA ALA A 116 -24.06 22.90 5.51
C ALA A 116 -25.48 22.31 5.62
N PRO A 117 -26.04 21.76 4.54
CA PRO A 117 -27.28 20.98 4.59
C PRO A 117 -27.23 19.86 5.63
N SER A 118 -28.38 19.53 6.22
CA SER A 118 -28.50 18.59 7.34
C SER A 118 -28.05 17.15 7.05
N PHE A 119 -27.94 16.78 5.77
CA PHE A 119 -27.44 15.48 5.34
C PHE A 119 -25.90 15.40 5.36
N LEU A 120 -25.17 16.53 5.35
CA LEU A 120 -23.73 16.57 5.57
C LEU A 120 -23.44 16.55 7.08
N LYS A 121 -23.13 15.36 7.58
CA LYS A 121 -22.85 15.11 9.00
C LYS A 121 -21.36 15.22 9.30
N PHE A 122 -21.03 16.09 10.23
CA PHE A 122 -19.67 16.28 10.72
C PHE A 122 -19.41 15.35 11.91
N ASP A 123 -18.25 14.72 11.92
CA ASP A 123 -17.79 13.82 12.97
C ASP A 123 -16.26 13.77 12.94
N ILE A 124 -15.64 13.32 14.02
CA ILE A 124 -14.17 13.15 14.13
C ILE A 124 -13.75 11.68 14.03
N SER A 125 -14.63 10.83 13.49
CA SER A 125 -14.48 9.37 13.54
C SER A 125 -13.38 8.82 12.63
N ASP A 126 -12.86 9.64 11.70
CA ASP A 126 -11.77 9.30 10.80
C ASP A 126 -10.39 9.36 11.50
N LEU A 127 -10.34 9.95 12.70
CA LEU A 127 -9.11 10.12 13.49
C LEU A 127 -8.40 8.78 13.80
N PRO A 128 -9.08 7.73 14.33
CA PRO A 128 -8.43 6.44 14.53
C PRO A 128 -7.91 5.83 13.22
N ALA A 129 -8.64 5.94 12.11
CA ALA A 129 -8.23 5.36 10.83
C ALA A 129 -6.97 6.02 10.25
N ILE A 130 -6.84 7.35 10.33
CA ILE A 130 -5.62 8.02 9.85
C ILE A 130 -4.42 7.74 10.76
N LEU A 131 -4.65 7.60 12.07
CA LEU A 131 -3.61 7.19 13.01
C LEU A 131 -3.10 5.78 12.66
N SER A 132 -4.00 4.80 12.52
CA SER A 132 -3.63 3.44 12.13
C SER A 132 -2.95 3.39 10.77
N THR A 133 -3.34 4.27 9.84
CA THR A 133 -2.72 4.41 8.52
C THR A 133 -1.25 4.80 8.60
N PHE A 134 -0.90 5.77 9.44
CA PHE A 134 0.50 6.15 9.65
C PHE A 134 1.31 5.08 10.35
N MET A 135 0.66 4.14 11.03
CA MET A 135 1.30 3.08 11.81
C MET A 135 1.47 1.77 11.03
N MET A 136 0.45 1.38 10.27
CA MET A 136 0.31 0.06 9.67
C MET A 136 0.12 0.13 8.15
N GLY A 137 -0.09 1.32 7.59
CA GLY A 137 -0.30 1.56 6.17
C GLY A 137 -1.78 1.77 5.80
N PRO A 138 -2.06 2.22 4.56
CA PRO A 138 -3.39 2.63 4.11
C PRO A 138 -4.45 1.53 4.18
N VAL A 139 -4.06 0.28 3.95
CA VAL A 139 -4.99 -0.86 4.00
C VAL A 139 -5.63 -0.98 5.39
N ALA A 140 -4.86 -0.74 6.47
CA ALA A 140 -5.39 -0.78 7.83
C ALA A 140 -6.43 0.32 8.05
N GLY A 141 -6.15 1.54 7.59
CA GLY A 141 -7.10 2.67 7.68
C GLY A 141 -8.38 2.42 6.91
N ILE A 142 -8.28 1.93 5.67
CA ILE A 142 -9.46 1.60 4.85
C ILE A 142 -10.33 0.53 5.51
N ILE A 143 -9.71 -0.51 6.08
CA ILE A 143 -10.46 -1.54 6.82
C ILE A 143 -11.17 -0.93 8.03
N ILE A 144 -10.50 -0.04 8.77
CA ILE A 144 -11.12 0.66 9.91
C ILE A 144 -12.30 1.53 9.46
N GLU A 145 -12.17 2.27 8.36
CA GLU A 145 -13.25 3.09 7.82
C GLU A 145 -14.46 2.26 7.37
N ALA A 146 -14.21 1.10 6.76
CA ALA A 146 -15.27 0.17 6.35
C ALA A 146 -15.98 -0.40 7.59
N LEU A 147 -15.22 -0.93 8.54
CA LEU A 147 -15.76 -1.52 9.77
C LEU A 147 -16.52 -0.48 10.62
N LYS A 148 -16.02 0.75 10.69
CA LYS A 148 -16.69 1.88 11.34
C LYS A 148 -18.10 2.09 10.78
N ASN A 149 -18.21 2.22 9.45
CA ASN A 149 -19.50 2.47 8.79
C ASN A 149 -20.46 1.27 8.95
N ILE A 150 -19.94 0.04 8.84
CA ILE A 150 -20.73 -1.18 9.10
C ILE A 150 -21.25 -1.19 10.55
N LEU A 151 -20.40 -0.90 11.53
CA LEU A 151 -20.80 -0.87 12.94
C LEU A 151 -21.83 0.23 13.21
N LYS A 152 -21.66 1.44 12.64
CA LYS A 152 -22.68 2.50 12.73
C LYS A 152 -24.04 2.00 12.19
N LEU A 153 -24.03 1.38 11.01
CA LEU A 153 -25.24 0.83 10.39
C LEU A 153 -25.92 -0.22 11.27
N LEU A 154 -25.15 -1.08 11.93
CA LEU A 154 -25.71 -2.09 12.85
C LEU A 154 -26.34 -1.47 14.11
N PHE A 155 -25.78 -0.37 14.64
CA PHE A 155 -26.26 0.23 15.88
C PHE A 155 -27.36 1.28 15.69
N ARG A 156 -27.34 2.06 14.60
CA ARG A 156 -28.30 3.14 14.33
C ARG A 156 -29.20 2.91 13.12
N GLY A 157 -28.88 1.94 12.27
CA GLY A 157 -29.48 1.85 10.95
C GLY A 157 -29.02 2.97 10.03
N THR A 158 -29.71 3.13 8.92
CA THR A 158 -29.52 4.21 7.94
C THR A 158 -30.79 5.02 7.80
N SER A 159 -30.66 6.34 7.73
CA SER A 159 -31.74 7.26 7.36
C SER A 159 -31.65 7.77 5.93
N THR A 160 -30.63 7.35 5.17
CA THR A 160 -30.30 7.86 3.82
C THR A 160 -30.17 6.75 2.77
N ALA A 161 -30.83 5.61 2.99
CA ALA A 161 -30.71 4.41 2.14
C ALA A 161 -29.24 4.00 1.85
N PHE A 162 -28.37 4.03 2.86
CA PHE A 162 -26.94 3.70 2.80
C PHE A 162 -26.06 4.70 2.05
N VAL A 163 -26.64 5.71 1.39
CA VAL A 163 -25.89 6.67 0.57
C VAL A 163 -24.98 7.55 1.43
N GLY A 164 -25.44 7.99 2.60
CA GLY A 164 -24.65 8.82 3.50
C GLY A 164 -23.47 8.08 4.12
N GLU A 165 -23.65 6.80 4.47
CA GLU A 165 -22.58 5.94 5.00
C GLU A 165 -21.56 5.60 3.91
N LEU A 166 -22.02 5.37 2.68
CA LEU A 166 -21.13 5.19 1.54
C LEU A 166 -20.32 6.45 1.24
N ALA A 167 -20.94 7.64 1.31
CA ALA A 167 -20.26 8.92 1.16
C ALA A 167 -19.19 9.11 2.25
N ASN A 168 -19.54 8.84 3.51
CA ASN A 168 -18.59 8.92 4.62
C ASN A 168 -17.38 8.00 4.41
N PHE A 169 -17.63 6.73 4.05
CA PHE A 169 -16.58 5.76 3.75
C PHE A 169 -15.71 6.21 2.57
N ALA A 170 -16.31 6.64 1.46
CA ALA A 170 -15.58 7.03 0.26
C ALA A 170 -14.66 8.22 0.52
N GLY A 171 -15.16 9.28 1.16
CA GLY A 171 -14.35 10.44 1.53
C GLY A 171 -13.21 10.07 2.47
N ALA A 172 -13.50 9.29 3.52
CA ALA A 172 -12.49 8.90 4.50
C ALA A 172 -11.44 7.93 3.91
N ALA A 173 -11.82 7.03 3.02
CA ALA A 173 -10.89 6.17 2.29
C ALA A 173 -9.95 6.99 1.40
N VAL A 174 -10.46 7.99 0.70
CA VAL A 174 -9.64 8.92 -0.09
C VAL A 174 -8.69 9.72 0.82
N PHE A 175 -9.15 10.17 1.99
CA PHE A 175 -8.30 10.84 2.97
C PHE A 175 -7.15 9.98 3.46
N VAL A 176 -7.45 8.76 3.88
CA VAL A 176 -6.46 7.76 4.30
C VAL A 176 -5.46 7.49 3.16
N LEU A 177 -5.93 7.28 1.94
CA LEU A 177 -5.09 6.97 0.78
C LEU A 177 -4.13 8.11 0.45
N THR A 178 -4.67 9.32 0.25
CA THR A 178 -3.91 10.51 -0.15
C THR A 178 -2.90 10.90 0.92
N ALA A 179 -3.31 10.93 2.20
CA ALA A 179 -2.41 11.21 3.30
C ALA A 179 -1.32 10.12 3.43
N SER A 180 -1.66 8.84 3.30
CA SER A 180 -0.63 7.79 3.40
C SER A 180 0.40 7.89 2.27
N LEU A 181 -0.02 8.23 1.05
CA LEU A 181 0.87 8.34 -0.10
C LEU A 181 1.90 9.42 0.14
N VAL A 182 1.48 10.58 0.64
CA VAL A 182 2.38 11.69 0.98
C VAL A 182 3.29 11.33 2.16
N TYR A 183 2.75 10.68 3.19
CA TYR A 183 3.52 10.31 4.38
C TYR A 183 4.63 9.27 4.09
N ARG A 184 4.46 8.43 3.07
CA ARG A 184 5.47 7.45 2.65
C ARG A 184 6.77 8.09 2.14
N PHE A 185 6.73 9.29 1.58
CA PHE A 185 7.92 9.97 1.06
C PHE A 185 8.87 10.44 2.17
N LYS A 186 8.33 10.90 3.30
CA LYS A 186 9.13 11.34 4.45
C LYS A 186 8.42 10.99 5.73
N LYS A 187 8.92 9.99 6.45
CA LYS A 187 8.38 9.61 7.76
C LYS A 187 8.84 10.59 8.84
N GLY A 188 7.99 10.83 9.83
CA GLY A 188 8.28 11.70 10.98
C GLY A 188 7.33 12.89 11.07
N LYS A 189 7.59 13.79 12.03
CA LYS A 189 6.65 14.88 12.39
C LYS A 189 6.32 15.80 11.21
N MET A 190 7.34 16.29 10.50
CA MET A 190 7.13 17.18 9.35
C MET A 190 6.43 16.46 8.19
N GLY A 191 6.74 15.18 8.00
CA GLY A 191 6.05 14.32 7.04
C GLY A 191 4.57 14.16 7.35
N ALA A 192 4.23 13.92 8.61
CA ALA A 192 2.85 13.82 9.08
C ALA A 192 2.08 15.13 8.88
N VAL A 193 2.69 16.28 9.17
CA VAL A 193 2.06 17.59 8.90
C VAL A 193 1.79 17.76 7.41
N LEU A 194 2.80 17.53 6.57
CA LEU A 194 2.66 17.67 5.13
C LEU A 194 1.59 16.72 4.57
N SER A 195 1.58 15.47 5.03
CA SER A 195 0.60 14.49 4.57
C SER A 195 -0.82 14.82 4.98
N LEU A 196 -1.01 15.37 6.17
CA LEU A 196 -2.32 15.79 6.65
C LEU A 196 -2.81 17.02 5.86
N CYS A 197 -1.97 18.04 5.66
CA CYS A 197 -2.33 19.23 4.88
C CYS A 197 -2.66 18.88 3.42
N VAL A 198 -1.78 18.14 2.75
CA VAL A 198 -1.98 17.75 1.34
C VAL A 198 -3.14 16.76 1.23
N GLY A 199 -3.25 15.80 2.15
CA GLY A 199 -4.36 14.85 2.20
C GLY A 199 -5.72 15.53 2.34
N THR A 200 -5.85 16.53 3.21
CA THR A 200 -7.08 17.32 3.36
C THR A 200 -7.47 18.02 2.05
N VAL A 201 -6.52 18.68 1.39
CA VAL A 201 -6.79 19.40 0.13
C VAL A 201 -7.14 18.43 -1.00
N LEU A 202 -6.34 17.39 -1.21
CA LEU A 202 -6.57 16.41 -2.27
C LEU A 202 -7.88 15.64 -2.07
N THR A 203 -8.20 15.29 -0.82
CA THR A 203 -9.48 14.63 -0.51
C THR A 203 -10.65 15.54 -0.78
N THR A 204 -10.58 16.81 -0.37
CA THR A 204 -11.65 17.77 -0.66
C THR A 204 -11.91 17.86 -2.16
N ILE A 205 -10.85 17.99 -2.97
CA ILE A 205 -10.97 18.08 -4.42
C ILE A 205 -11.56 16.78 -5.00
N ALA A 206 -10.97 15.63 -4.68
CA ALA A 206 -11.42 14.35 -5.20
C ALA A 206 -12.85 14.02 -4.77
N PHE A 207 -13.20 14.32 -3.51
CA PHE A 207 -14.50 13.99 -2.95
C PHE A 207 -15.60 14.92 -3.46
N VAL A 208 -15.29 16.17 -3.83
CA VAL A 208 -16.22 17.02 -4.61
C VAL A 208 -16.62 16.33 -5.93
N PHE A 209 -15.67 15.72 -6.66
CA PHE A 209 -15.99 15.02 -7.89
C PHE A 209 -16.79 13.73 -7.63
N ILE A 210 -16.40 12.95 -6.62
CA ILE A 210 -17.13 11.73 -6.22
C ILE A 210 -18.55 12.10 -5.81
N ASP A 211 -18.73 13.17 -5.05
CA ASP A 211 -20.04 13.64 -4.62
C ASP A 211 -20.88 14.05 -5.82
N TYR A 212 -20.34 14.88 -6.70
CA TYR A 212 -21.05 15.38 -7.87
C TYR A 212 -21.52 14.27 -8.81
N PHE A 213 -20.64 13.31 -9.14
CA PHE A 213 -20.92 12.28 -10.15
C PHE A 213 -21.53 11.00 -9.61
N VAL A 214 -21.37 10.71 -8.31
CA VAL A 214 -21.74 9.41 -7.74
C VAL A 214 -22.71 9.57 -6.57
N ILE A 215 -22.32 10.29 -5.51
CA ILE A 215 -23.12 10.33 -4.28
C ILE A 215 -24.45 11.05 -4.46
N PHE A 216 -24.45 12.26 -5.02
CA PHE A 216 -25.67 13.03 -5.22
C PHE A 216 -26.65 12.37 -6.21
N PRO A 217 -26.19 11.81 -7.35
CA PRO A 217 -27.04 10.96 -8.19
C PRO A 217 -27.62 9.75 -7.44
N MET A 218 -26.85 9.10 -6.57
CA MET A 218 -27.37 8.00 -5.73
C MET A 218 -28.42 8.45 -4.72
N TYR A 219 -28.32 9.66 -4.16
CA TYR A 219 -29.40 10.24 -3.35
C TYR A 219 -30.71 10.38 -4.14
N VAL A 220 -30.63 10.67 -5.44
CA VAL A 220 -31.83 10.74 -6.29
C VAL A 220 -32.38 9.35 -6.56
N THR A 221 -31.54 8.39 -6.98
CA THR A 221 -32.01 7.09 -7.46
C THR A 221 -32.35 6.10 -6.35
N LEU A 222 -31.59 6.10 -5.26
CA LEU A 222 -31.73 5.12 -4.17
C LEU A 222 -32.54 5.67 -2.99
N TYR A 223 -32.29 6.94 -2.63
CA TYR A 223 -33.01 7.58 -1.53
C TYR A 223 -34.31 8.26 -1.99
N GLY A 224 -34.49 8.48 -3.29
CA GLY A 224 -35.69 9.07 -3.87
C GLY A 224 -35.83 10.58 -3.62
N MET A 225 -34.75 11.27 -3.19
CA MET A 225 -34.78 12.71 -3.00
C MET A 225 -34.52 13.43 -4.33
N PRO A 226 -35.46 14.21 -4.88
CA PRO A 226 -35.23 14.94 -6.12
C PRO A 226 -34.03 15.89 -6.00
N MET A 227 -33.25 16.02 -7.07
CA MET A 227 -32.07 16.89 -7.10
C MET A 227 -32.43 18.34 -6.73
N ASP A 228 -33.58 18.84 -7.19
CA ASP A 228 -34.07 20.17 -6.85
C ASP A 228 -34.30 20.35 -5.35
N SER A 229 -34.76 19.31 -4.65
CA SER A 229 -34.94 19.33 -3.20
C SER A 229 -33.59 19.40 -2.49
N ILE A 230 -32.60 18.65 -2.96
CA ILE A 230 -31.23 18.70 -2.44
C ILE A 230 -30.62 20.09 -2.60
N ILE A 231 -30.75 20.68 -3.80
CA ILE A 231 -30.26 22.03 -4.09
C ILE A 231 -30.98 23.06 -3.22
N LYS A 232 -32.31 22.98 -3.08
CA LYS A 232 -33.10 23.86 -2.19
C LYS A 232 -32.63 23.80 -0.74
N MET A 233 -32.28 22.62 -0.23
CA MET A 233 -31.69 22.48 1.10
C MET A 233 -30.35 23.23 1.22
N GLY A 234 -29.52 23.20 0.16
CA GLY A 234 -28.33 24.04 0.04
C GLY A 234 -28.64 25.53 0.02
N THR A 235 -29.59 25.96 -0.82
CA THR A 235 -29.97 27.37 -0.99
C THR A 235 -30.47 27.99 0.32
N MET A 236 -31.20 27.24 1.15
CA MET A 236 -31.66 27.70 2.47
C MET A 236 -30.50 28.01 3.44
N VAL A 237 -29.37 27.32 3.29
CA VAL A 237 -28.17 27.54 4.12
C VAL A 237 -27.30 28.65 3.53
N ASN A 238 -27.15 28.69 2.21
CA ASN A 238 -26.37 29.69 1.51
C ASN A 238 -27.06 30.06 0.19
N GLY A 239 -27.58 31.29 0.11
CA GLY A 239 -28.31 31.79 -1.07
C GLY A 239 -27.48 31.88 -2.36
N ARG A 240 -26.16 31.65 -2.31
CA ARG A 240 -25.31 31.51 -3.51
C ARG A 240 -25.42 30.14 -4.20
N ILE A 241 -26.08 29.17 -3.57
CA ILE A 241 -26.27 27.83 -4.13
C ILE A 241 -27.51 27.86 -5.02
N SER A 242 -27.30 27.81 -6.33
CA SER A 242 -28.35 27.81 -7.37
C SER A 242 -28.48 26.47 -8.08
N ASP A 243 -27.44 25.65 -8.06
CA ASP A 243 -27.34 24.38 -8.78
C ASP A 243 -26.39 23.41 -8.04
N LEU A 244 -26.23 22.21 -8.58
CA LEU A 244 -25.37 21.19 -7.98
C LEU A 244 -23.88 21.61 -7.96
N PHE A 245 -23.42 22.34 -8.98
CA PHE A 245 -22.02 22.76 -9.06
C PHE A 245 -21.68 23.80 -7.98
N THR A 246 -22.50 24.83 -7.86
CA THR A 246 -22.41 25.85 -6.81
C THR A 246 -22.59 25.23 -5.42
N MET A 247 -23.40 24.18 -5.27
CA MET A 247 -23.48 23.40 -4.04
C MET A 247 -22.15 22.71 -3.69
N MET A 248 -21.47 22.14 -4.68
CA MET A 248 -20.15 21.53 -4.45
C MET A 248 -19.15 22.56 -3.94
N VAL A 249 -19.13 23.74 -4.57
CA VAL A 249 -18.17 24.80 -4.25
C VAL A 249 -18.48 25.46 -2.90
N TYR A 250 -19.74 25.76 -2.61
CA TYR A 250 -20.14 26.58 -1.46
C TYR A 250 -20.62 25.81 -0.23
N ALA A 251 -20.91 24.52 -0.34
CA ALA A 251 -21.26 23.67 0.79
C ALA A 251 -20.30 22.50 0.96
N VAL A 252 -20.15 21.64 -0.06
CA VAL A 252 -19.39 20.39 0.07
C VAL A 252 -17.90 20.62 0.28
N ALA A 253 -17.26 21.44 -0.54
CA ALA A 253 -15.84 21.75 -0.44
C ALA A 253 -15.46 22.39 0.92
N PRO A 254 -16.11 23.49 1.38
CA PRO A 254 -15.77 24.07 2.68
C PRO A 254 -16.09 23.13 3.84
N PHE A 255 -17.17 22.36 3.76
CA PHE A 255 -17.50 21.34 4.76
C PHE A 255 -16.39 20.30 4.91
N ASN A 256 -15.91 19.74 3.78
CA ASN A 256 -14.85 18.73 3.80
C ASN A 256 -13.49 19.30 4.23
N LEU A 257 -13.17 20.55 3.88
CA LEU A 257 -11.98 21.23 4.41
C LEU A 257 -12.02 21.35 5.93
N ILE A 258 -13.18 21.72 6.49
CA ILE A 258 -13.36 21.80 7.94
C ILE A 258 -13.26 20.41 8.56
N LYS A 259 -13.95 19.42 7.97
CA LYS A 259 -13.96 18.05 8.46
C LYS A 259 -12.57 17.45 8.54
N TYR A 260 -11.90 17.33 7.40
CA TYR A 260 -10.57 16.73 7.33
C TYR A 260 -9.49 17.63 7.92
N GLY A 261 -9.69 18.95 7.92
CA GLY A 261 -8.79 19.89 8.61
C GLY A 261 -8.81 19.71 10.13
N LEU A 262 -9.99 19.53 10.73
CA LEU A 262 -10.11 19.29 12.16
C LEU A 262 -9.57 17.89 12.55
N VAL A 263 -9.90 16.85 11.78
CA VAL A 263 -9.32 15.52 11.96
C VAL A 263 -7.79 15.58 11.87
N SER A 264 -7.25 16.30 10.88
CA SER A 264 -5.81 16.52 10.73
C SER A 264 -5.20 17.23 11.93
N LEU A 265 -5.84 18.29 12.42
CA LEU A 265 -5.38 19.03 13.59
C LEU A 265 -5.29 18.14 14.83
N ILE A 266 -6.35 17.37 15.10
CA ILE A 266 -6.38 16.44 16.25
C ILE A 266 -5.34 15.32 16.06
N THR A 267 -5.19 14.80 14.84
CA THR A 267 -4.20 13.78 14.51
C THR A 267 -2.79 14.26 14.81
N PHE A 268 -2.46 15.50 14.44
CA PHE A 268 -1.14 16.08 14.70
C PHE A 268 -0.79 16.13 16.19
N PHE A 269 -1.73 16.55 17.05
CA PHE A 269 -1.51 16.59 18.50
C PHE A 269 -1.45 15.20 19.13
N THR A 270 -2.23 14.25 18.62
CA THR A 270 -2.30 12.88 19.16
C THR A 270 -1.11 12.02 18.72
N TYR A 271 -0.59 12.26 17.50
CA TYR A 271 0.49 11.48 16.90
C TYR A 271 1.76 11.39 17.77
N LYS A 272 2.14 12.49 18.43
CA LYS A 272 3.32 12.49 19.32
C LYS A 272 3.19 11.51 20.48
N ARG A 273 2.00 11.42 21.10
CA ARG A 273 1.76 10.54 22.27
C ARG A 273 1.73 9.08 21.84
N LEU A 274 1.11 8.79 20.70
CA LEU A 274 1.03 7.43 20.15
C LEU A 274 2.38 6.88 19.69
N LYS A 275 3.27 7.74 19.18
CA LYS A 275 4.63 7.31 18.79
C LYS A 275 5.36 6.61 19.94
N GLN A 276 5.24 7.15 21.16
CA GLN A 276 5.95 6.64 22.33
C GLN A 276 5.38 5.34 22.88
N ILE A 277 4.07 5.12 22.72
CA ILE A 277 3.36 3.98 23.31
C ILE A 277 3.33 2.78 22.38
N LEU A 278 3.14 2.97 21.07
CA LEU A 278 2.87 1.84 20.14
C LEU A 278 4.05 1.41 19.26
N PHE A 279 5.12 2.21 19.13
CA PHE A 279 6.31 1.88 18.31
C PHE A 279 7.55 1.50 19.15
N ARG A 280 7.35 0.97 20.36
CA ARG A 280 8.34 0.12 21.00
C ARG A 280 8.28 -1.29 20.41
#